data_AF-A0A433B9H5-F1
#
_entry.id   AF-A0A433B9H5-F1
#
_cell.length_a   1.000
_cell.length_b   1.000
_cell.length_c   1.000
_cell.angle_alpha   90.00
_cell.angle_beta   90.00
_cell.angle_gamma   90.00
#
_symmetry.space_group_name_H-M   'P 1'
#
loop_
_entity.id
_entity.type
_entity.pdbx_description
1 polymer ?
#
loop_
_entity_poly.entity_id
_entity_poly.type
_entity_poly.pdbx_seq_one_letter_code
_entity_poly.pdbx_strand_id
1 'polypeptide(L)'
;TPSSFKRWTSSHISPLAKNPPKPPLLKTVINKRPQSSRSNSKTIISTPSSFKEPRPLISFSTNTPHKPLLQKKTVVSLAPSVVPGLKSLTRDLRAQYPDVVQEINHSSDAQSKLASLPKSIVIWLRSVLTCTMEAFIANVSIPLTHPNAYEEKLYHVFRSTLLDFHAMIFYANNQAIERHVSERKFLIELVAPPFKYIEHAFGLATFSWVEKNMLFSKALHFADDMNKPTSSYKVDAFAVVKTDHRDFATIEVSGGPLLQDRQHTLEDAEKTLLEGAGMLQGTLQQYLDASLETAKKLKVFTIQIVVDRIVLIEISIHTLNFKAVEVRSGRWPFSWNSVGEYMYICELLAYFIKQLHDQEEVVKSLANEQRGVSEFTTTTIRQWLKSAVKDRL
;
A
#
# COMPACT_ATOMS: atom_id res chain seq x y z
N THR A 1 48.23 -28.07 3.84
CA THR A 1 48.63 -28.13 5.27
C THR A 1 50.15 -28.02 5.35
N PRO A 2 50.71 -27.28 6.32
CA PRO A 2 50.85 -25.83 6.15
C PRO A 2 52.19 -25.24 6.64
N SER A 3 52.51 -24.04 6.16
CA SER A 3 53.25 -23.00 6.89
C SER A 3 52.83 -21.65 6.27
N SER A 4 52.55 -20.56 6.96
CA SER A 4 52.83 -20.14 8.33
C SER A 4 51.74 -19.14 8.76
N PHE A 5 51.19 -19.32 9.97
CA PHE A 5 50.24 -18.43 10.60
C PHE A 5 51.00 -17.28 11.29
N LYS A 6 50.78 -16.04 10.87
CA LYS A 6 51.18 -14.86 11.65
C LYS A 6 50.05 -14.46 12.59
N ARG A 7 50.32 -14.69 13.88
CA ARG A 7 49.56 -14.25 15.05
C ARG A 7 49.82 -12.75 15.26
N TRP A 8 48.79 -11.92 15.25
CA TRP A 8 48.81 -10.59 15.87
C TRP A 8 47.77 -10.57 16.99
N THR A 9 48.19 -10.03 18.13
CA THR A 9 47.47 -9.96 19.40
C THR A 9 47.25 -8.49 19.77
N SER A 10 46.36 -8.27 20.72
CA SER A 10 46.13 -7.05 21.50
C SER A 10 45.30 -5.97 20.80
N SER A 11 44.02 -5.79 21.15
CA SER A 11 43.45 -5.21 22.39
C SER A 11 43.23 -3.71 22.28
N HIS A 12 41.97 -3.28 22.16
CA HIS A 12 41.47 -2.11 22.89
C HIS A 12 39.95 -2.23 23.02
N ILE A 13 39.54 -2.66 24.21
CA ILE A 13 38.18 -2.57 24.73
C ILE A 13 38.07 -1.18 25.37
N SER A 14 37.21 -0.32 24.83
CA SER A 14 36.84 0.94 25.47
C SER A 14 35.78 0.69 26.55
N PRO A 15 35.84 1.34 27.72
CA PRO A 15 34.94 1.02 28.82
C PRO A 15 33.57 1.72 28.69
N LEU A 16 32.52 0.98 29.08
CA LEU A 16 31.18 1.48 29.33
C LEU A 16 31.19 2.64 30.34
N ALA A 17 30.63 3.79 29.93
CA ALA A 17 30.23 4.84 30.85
C ALA A 17 28.93 4.42 31.57
N LYS A 18 29.02 4.22 32.89
CA LYS A 18 27.90 3.97 33.80
C LYS A 18 27.15 5.29 34.07
N ASN A 19 25.87 5.35 33.74
CA ASN A 19 24.97 6.41 34.22
C ASN A 19 24.58 6.14 35.69
N PRO A 20 24.59 7.15 36.58
CA PRO A 20 24.11 6.99 37.95
C PRO A 20 22.56 7.00 38.01
N PRO A 21 21.95 6.34 39.03
CA PRO A 21 20.51 6.18 39.13
C PRO A 21 19.83 7.46 39.65
N LYS A 22 18.66 7.80 39.08
CA LYS A 22 17.76 8.81 39.63
C LYS A 22 17.01 8.27 40.85
N PRO A 23 16.85 9.03 41.95
CA PRO A 23 16.07 8.61 43.11
C PRO A 23 14.55 8.71 42.85
N PRO A 24 13.73 7.87 43.52
CA PRO A 24 12.28 7.83 43.31
C PRO A 24 11.56 8.93 44.10
N LEU A 25 10.62 9.60 43.45
CA LEU A 25 9.62 10.44 44.13
C LEU A 25 8.45 9.56 44.57
N LEU A 26 8.11 9.69 45.85
CA LEU A 26 7.16 8.90 46.61
C LEU A 26 5.94 9.77 46.96
N LYS A 27 4.77 9.12 46.94
CA LYS A 27 3.47 9.51 47.54
C LYS A 27 2.63 10.48 46.67
N THR A 28 1.31 10.37 46.57
CA THR A 28 0.35 9.79 47.53
C THR A 28 -0.96 9.43 46.82
N VAL A 29 -1.49 8.26 47.17
CA VAL A 29 -2.86 7.81 46.94
C VAL A 29 -3.81 8.62 47.82
N ILE A 30 -4.86 9.23 47.26
CA ILE A 30 -6.07 9.54 48.01
C ILE A 30 -7.27 9.00 47.24
N ASN A 31 -7.77 7.89 47.76
CA ASN A 31 -9.04 7.27 47.47
C ASN A 31 -10.10 7.97 48.34
N LYS A 32 -11.25 8.36 47.79
CA LYS A 32 -12.52 8.51 48.54
C LYS A 32 -13.71 8.67 47.58
N ARG A 33 -14.49 7.59 47.49
CA ARG A 33 -15.94 7.52 47.23
C ARG A 33 -16.58 6.99 48.53
N PRO A 34 -17.92 6.88 48.69
CA PRO A 34 -19.06 7.49 47.99
C PRO A 34 -20.12 7.98 49.02
N GLN A 35 -21.39 8.13 48.57
CA GLN A 35 -22.66 8.38 49.29
C GLN A 35 -23.17 9.82 49.10
N SER A 36 -24.45 10.13 48.85
CA SER A 36 -25.68 9.32 48.79
C SER A 36 -26.78 10.11 48.04
N SER A 37 -27.81 9.35 47.65
CA SER A 37 -29.18 9.71 47.27
C SER A 37 -29.76 11.06 47.75
N ARG A 38 -30.51 11.74 46.86
CA ARG A 38 -31.94 12.05 47.08
C ARG A 38 -32.61 12.61 45.82
N SER A 39 -33.78 12.03 45.54
CA SER A 39 -34.82 12.51 44.65
C SER A 39 -35.38 13.86 45.10
N ASN A 40 -35.69 14.74 44.16
CA ASN A 40 -36.95 15.49 44.17
C ASN A 40 -37.26 16.04 42.78
N SER A 41 -38.48 15.75 42.36
CA SER A 41 -39.18 16.20 41.17
C SER A 41 -39.52 17.70 41.24
N LYS A 42 -39.40 18.42 40.11
CA LYS A 42 -40.22 19.59 39.77
C LYS A 42 -40.08 19.96 38.28
N THR A 43 -41.17 19.75 37.57
CA THR A 43 -41.82 20.61 36.57
C THR A 43 -41.00 21.34 35.49
N ILE A 44 -41.06 20.77 34.28
CA ILE A 44 -41.30 21.35 32.94
C ILE A 44 -41.09 22.87 32.78
N ILE A 45 -40.04 23.24 32.03
CA ILE A 45 -40.07 24.35 31.08
C ILE A 45 -39.42 23.86 29.79
N SER A 46 -40.21 23.78 28.73
CA SER A 46 -39.80 23.43 27.37
C SER A 46 -39.01 24.59 26.74
N THR A 47 -37.71 24.39 26.53
CA THR A 47 -36.89 25.24 25.66
C THR A 47 -36.76 24.63 24.26
N PRO A 48 -36.67 25.46 23.19
CA PRO A 48 -36.74 24.99 21.82
C PRO A 48 -35.53 24.11 21.49
N SER A 49 -35.78 22.99 20.82
CA SER A 49 -34.73 22.11 20.33
C SER A 49 -33.80 22.90 19.39
N SER A 50 -32.58 23.15 19.85
CA SER A 50 -31.47 23.54 19.00
C SER A 50 -31.39 22.59 17.81
N PHE A 51 -31.42 23.13 16.60
CA PHE A 51 -31.06 22.43 15.38
C PHE A 51 -29.74 21.70 15.61
N LYS A 52 -29.81 20.38 15.83
CA LYS A 52 -28.63 19.53 15.74
C LYS A 52 -28.27 19.50 14.27
N GLU A 53 -27.14 20.10 13.93
CA GLU A 53 -26.48 19.88 12.65
C GLU A 53 -26.51 18.38 12.33
N PRO A 54 -26.83 17.99 11.09
CA PRO A 54 -26.81 16.59 10.71
C PRO A 54 -25.39 16.08 10.94
N ARG A 55 -25.22 15.13 11.87
CA ARG A 55 -23.96 14.40 11.98
C ARG A 55 -23.60 13.91 10.58
N PRO A 56 -22.35 14.05 10.13
CA PRO A 56 -21.96 13.59 8.80
C PRO A 56 -22.31 12.11 8.70
N LEU A 57 -23.30 11.81 7.84
CA LEU A 57 -23.67 10.44 7.51
C LEU A 57 -22.46 9.83 6.81
N ILE A 58 -21.75 8.98 7.55
CA ILE A 58 -20.71 8.13 7.02
C ILE A 58 -21.42 7.00 6.28
N SER A 59 -21.24 6.97 4.96
CA SER A 59 -21.58 5.84 4.11
C SER A 59 -20.69 4.67 4.49
N PHE A 60 -21.16 3.81 5.39
CA PHE A 60 -20.58 2.48 5.57
C PHE A 60 -21.08 1.61 4.42
N SER A 61 -20.24 1.37 3.42
CA SER A 61 -20.32 0.10 2.70
C SER A 61 -19.87 -0.99 3.69
N THR A 62 -20.83 -1.70 4.27
CA THR A 62 -20.70 -2.74 5.31
C THR A 62 -19.85 -3.95 4.92
N ASN A 63 -19.17 -3.94 3.77
CA ASN A 63 -18.81 -5.19 3.12
C ASN A 63 -17.38 -5.68 3.39
N THR A 64 -16.49 -4.87 3.99
CA THR A 64 -15.15 -5.35 4.40
C THR A 64 -14.51 -4.40 5.43
N PRO A 65 -14.30 -4.83 6.70
CA PRO A 65 -13.55 -4.02 7.68
C PRO A 65 -12.07 -3.89 7.29
N HIS A 66 -11.41 -2.88 7.87
CA HIS A 66 -9.97 -2.63 7.77
C HIS A 66 -9.51 -2.36 6.34
N LYS A 67 -10.20 -1.47 5.64
CA LYS A 67 -9.80 -0.93 4.34
C LYS A 67 -9.43 0.55 4.48
N PRO A 68 -8.76 1.14 3.48
CA PRO A 68 -8.63 2.59 3.36
C PRO A 68 -9.98 3.28 3.61
N LEU A 69 -9.97 4.25 4.53
CA LEU A 69 -11.14 5.01 4.91
C LEU A 69 -10.92 6.47 4.53
N LEU A 70 -11.97 7.13 4.05
CA LEU A 70 -11.99 8.57 3.86
C LEU A 70 -13.27 9.13 4.45
N GLN A 71 -13.19 10.33 5.02
CA GLN A 71 -14.38 11.07 5.40
C GLN A 71 -15.00 11.72 4.15
N LYS A 72 -16.31 11.92 4.14
CA LYS A 72 -17.01 12.58 3.03
C LYS A 72 -16.39 13.94 2.67
N LYS A 73 -16.01 14.73 3.69
CA LYS A 73 -15.33 16.02 3.50
C LYS A 73 -13.98 15.86 2.78
N THR A 74 -13.21 14.82 3.12
CA THR A 74 -11.93 14.50 2.50
C THR A 74 -12.10 14.04 1.06
N VAL A 75 -13.13 13.26 0.77
CA VAL A 75 -13.46 12.87 -0.61
C VAL A 75 -13.73 14.10 -1.48
N VAL A 76 -14.51 15.06 -0.97
CA VAL A 76 -14.80 16.31 -1.67
C VAL A 76 -13.55 17.17 -1.85
N SER A 77 -12.67 17.27 -0.84
CA SER A 77 -11.43 18.04 -0.96
C SER A 77 -10.40 17.40 -1.88
N LEU A 78 -10.37 16.07 -1.98
CA LEU A 78 -9.47 15.34 -2.87
C LEU A 78 -9.91 15.36 -4.33
N ALA A 79 -11.22 15.31 -4.60
CA ALA A 79 -11.78 15.15 -5.94
C ALA A 79 -11.20 16.09 -7.02
N PRO A 80 -10.87 17.37 -6.76
CA PRO A 80 -10.21 18.22 -7.75
C PRO A 80 -8.83 17.70 -8.20
N SER A 81 -8.10 17.01 -7.32
CA SER A 81 -6.77 16.47 -7.59
C SER A 81 -6.84 15.00 -8.01
N VAL A 82 -7.58 14.19 -7.26
CA VAL A 82 -7.71 12.74 -7.45
C VAL A 82 -9.10 12.27 -7.01
N VAL A 83 -9.81 11.56 -7.87
CA VAL A 83 -11.10 10.92 -7.55
C VAL A 83 -10.82 9.63 -6.77
N PRO A 84 -11.22 9.52 -5.48
CA PRO A 84 -10.92 8.34 -4.67
C PRO A 84 -11.92 7.20 -4.97
N GLY A 85 -11.54 6.31 -5.88
CA GLY A 85 -12.27 5.10 -6.28
C GLY A 85 -12.10 3.91 -5.33
N LEU A 86 -12.48 4.07 -4.06
CA LEU A 86 -12.42 2.99 -3.06
C LEU A 86 -13.72 2.18 -3.02
N LYS A 87 -13.64 0.86 -2.76
CA LYS A 87 -14.86 0.00 -2.65
C LYS A 87 -15.80 0.44 -1.53
N SER A 88 -15.26 1.09 -0.51
CA SER A 88 -16.05 1.67 0.58
C SER A 88 -16.92 2.85 0.12
N LEU A 89 -16.53 3.53 -0.96
CA LEU A 89 -17.15 4.76 -1.47
C LEU A 89 -18.06 4.53 -2.69
N THR A 90 -18.21 3.29 -3.17
CA THR A 90 -18.94 2.98 -4.41
C THR A 90 -20.37 3.56 -4.44
N ARG A 91 -21.05 3.63 -3.29
CA ARG A 91 -22.40 4.23 -3.21
C ARG A 91 -22.37 5.72 -3.48
N ASP A 92 -21.40 6.43 -2.91
CA ASP A 92 -21.26 7.89 -3.04
C ASP A 92 -20.76 8.28 -4.43
N LEU A 93 -19.89 7.45 -5.03
CA LEU A 93 -19.31 7.69 -6.36
C LEU A 93 -20.30 7.45 -7.51
N ARG A 94 -21.27 6.54 -7.35
CA ARG A 94 -22.11 6.06 -8.45
C ARG A 94 -22.81 7.15 -9.26
N ALA A 95 -23.23 8.23 -8.60
CA ALA A 95 -23.93 9.31 -9.26
C ALA A 95 -22.99 10.26 -10.03
N GLN A 96 -21.76 10.46 -9.54
CA GLN A 96 -20.84 11.48 -10.06
C GLN A 96 -19.73 10.89 -10.94
N TYR A 97 -19.33 9.65 -10.68
CA TYR A 97 -18.21 8.96 -11.32
C TYR A 97 -18.59 7.50 -11.64
N PRO A 98 -19.58 7.28 -12.53
CA PRO A 98 -20.07 5.94 -12.85
C PRO A 98 -18.99 5.06 -13.52
N ASP A 99 -18.08 5.66 -14.29
CA ASP A 99 -16.93 5.01 -14.91
C ASP A 99 -15.94 4.46 -13.85
N VAL A 100 -15.65 5.25 -12.81
CA VAL A 100 -14.81 4.82 -11.68
C VAL A 100 -15.47 3.64 -10.95
N VAL A 101 -16.79 3.69 -10.75
CA VAL A 101 -17.54 2.56 -10.15
C VAL A 101 -17.50 1.31 -11.03
N GLN A 102 -17.59 1.47 -12.35
CA GLN A 102 -17.47 0.34 -13.28
C GLN A 102 -16.09 -0.32 -13.17
N GLU A 103 -15.02 0.47 -13.08
CA GLU A 103 -13.66 -0.05 -12.90
C GLU A 103 -13.49 -0.78 -11.57
N ILE A 104 -14.00 -0.23 -10.45
CA ILE A 104 -13.99 -0.90 -9.16
C ILE A 104 -14.66 -2.29 -9.23
N ASN A 105 -15.82 -2.36 -9.91
CA ASN A 105 -16.56 -3.62 -10.07
C ASN A 105 -15.78 -4.59 -10.95
N HIS A 106 -15.26 -4.12 -12.08
CA HIS A 106 -14.43 -4.92 -12.98
C HIS A 106 -13.20 -5.50 -12.26
N SER A 107 -12.48 -4.68 -11.48
CA SER A 107 -11.34 -5.14 -10.69
C SER A 107 -11.73 -6.15 -9.61
N SER A 108 -12.91 -5.98 -9.00
CA SER A 108 -13.44 -6.95 -8.02
C SER A 108 -13.77 -8.29 -8.66
N ASP A 109 -14.39 -8.28 -9.84
CA ASP A 109 -14.68 -9.48 -10.61
C ASP A 109 -13.42 -10.17 -11.14
N ALA A 110 -12.42 -9.40 -11.55
CA ALA A 110 -11.13 -9.92 -11.98
C ALA A 110 -10.41 -10.62 -10.81
N GLN A 111 -10.41 -10.01 -9.62
CA GLN A 111 -9.79 -10.59 -8.44
C GLN A 111 -10.51 -11.88 -7.98
N SER A 112 -11.85 -11.90 -7.98
CA SER A 112 -12.61 -13.10 -7.58
C SER A 112 -12.34 -14.30 -8.49
N LYS A 113 -12.02 -14.02 -9.76
CA LYS A 113 -11.63 -15.02 -10.77
C LYS A 113 -10.13 -15.34 -10.78
N LEU A 114 -9.33 -14.71 -9.92
CA LEU A 114 -7.86 -14.84 -9.88
C LEU A 114 -7.23 -14.52 -11.25
N ALA A 115 -7.72 -13.46 -11.90
CA ALA A 115 -7.42 -13.17 -13.30
C ALA A 115 -5.94 -12.85 -13.60
N SER A 116 -5.13 -12.55 -12.58
CA SER A 116 -3.70 -12.24 -12.75
C SER A 116 -2.82 -13.48 -12.57
N LEU A 117 -3.35 -14.56 -11.99
CA LEU A 117 -2.61 -15.79 -11.76
C LEU A 117 -2.73 -16.75 -12.95
N PRO A 118 -1.60 -17.25 -13.49
CA PRO A 118 -1.62 -18.32 -14.48
C PRO A 118 -2.25 -19.61 -13.94
N LYS A 119 -2.90 -20.39 -14.82
CA LYS A 119 -3.65 -21.60 -14.41
C LYS A 119 -2.77 -22.62 -13.68
N SER A 120 -1.52 -22.82 -14.14
CA SER A 120 -0.54 -23.73 -13.52
C SER A 120 -0.25 -23.31 -12.07
N ILE A 121 -0.04 -22.02 -11.83
CA ILE A 121 0.17 -21.43 -10.50
C ILE A 121 -1.08 -21.59 -9.63
N VAL A 122 -2.28 -21.35 -10.14
CA VAL A 122 -3.53 -21.53 -9.36
C VAL A 122 -3.70 -22.98 -8.90
N ILE A 123 -3.42 -23.96 -9.77
CA ILE A 123 -3.47 -25.38 -9.43
C ILE A 123 -2.46 -25.70 -8.32
N TRP A 124 -1.22 -25.26 -8.48
CA TRP A 124 -0.17 -25.45 -7.48
C TRP A 124 -0.52 -24.79 -6.14
N LEU A 125 -0.94 -23.52 -6.14
CA LEU A 125 -1.36 -22.80 -4.94
C LEU A 125 -2.51 -23.52 -4.23
N ARG A 126 -3.51 -24.02 -4.96
CA ARG A 126 -4.59 -24.80 -4.34
C ARG A 126 -4.06 -26.03 -3.63
N SER A 127 -3.17 -26.81 -4.27
CA SER A 127 -2.56 -27.99 -3.65
C SER A 127 -1.80 -27.63 -2.36
N VAL A 128 -1.01 -26.56 -2.40
CA VAL A 128 -0.18 -26.13 -1.26
C VAL A 128 -1.03 -25.53 -0.13
N LEU A 129 -1.99 -24.67 -0.44
CA LEU A 129 -2.76 -23.93 0.57
C LEU A 129 -3.86 -24.78 1.22
N THR A 130 -4.21 -25.94 0.66
CA THR A 130 -5.17 -26.88 1.27
C THR A 130 -4.52 -28.08 1.96
N CYS A 131 -3.19 -28.21 1.91
CA CYS A 131 -2.51 -29.33 2.55
C CYS A 131 -2.37 -29.13 4.08
N THR A 132 -2.03 -30.21 4.80
CA THR A 132 -1.70 -30.10 6.23
C THR A 132 -0.31 -29.50 6.44
N MET A 133 -0.02 -29.02 7.65
CA MET A 133 1.29 -28.44 7.96
C MET A 133 2.42 -29.45 7.75
N GLU A 134 2.19 -30.73 8.07
CA GLU A 134 3.15 -31.82 7.90
C GLU A 134 3.44 -32.10 6.42
N ALA A 135 2.42 -31.98 5.56
CA ALA A 135 2.54 -32.20 4.12
C ALA A 135 3.07 -30.97 3.36
N PHE A 136 3.18 -29.82 4.00
CA PHE A 136 3.47 -28.55 3.34
C PHE A 136 4.82 -28.54 2.61
N ILE A 137 5.90 -28.96 3.27
CA ILE A 137 7.24 -28.93 2.68
C ILE A 137 7.32 -29.77 1.39
N ALA A 138 6.64 -30.91 1.36
CA ALA A 138 6.54 -31.74 0.18
C ALA A 138 5.72 -31.04 -0.92
N ASN A 139 4.53 -30.52 -0.60
CA ASN A 139 3.64 -29.87 -1.56
C ASN A 139 4.22 -28.59 -2.16
N VAL A 140 4.82 -27.72 -1.33
CA VAL A 140 5.40 -26.45 -1.78
C VAL A 140 6.65 -26.63 -2.65
N SER A 141 7.24 -27.84 -2.64
CA SER A 141 8.39 -28.20 -3.45
C SER A 141 8.03 -28.92 -4.76
N ILE A 142 6.74 -29.20 -5.00
CA ILE A 142 6.29 -29.77 -6.27
C ILE A 142 6.54 -28.74 -7.38
N PRO A 143 7.36 -29.07 -8.39
CA PRO A 143 7.62 -28.16 -9.50
C PRO A 143 6.38 -27.98 -10.37
N LEU A 144 6.29 -26.83 -11.03
CA LEU A 144 5.27 -26.62 -12.07
C LEU A 144 5.52 -27.53 -13.27
N THR A 145 4.44 -27.97 -13.91
CA THR A 145 4.50 -28.73 -15.16
C THR A 145 4.71 -27.76 -16.33
N HIS A 146 5.89 -27.82 -16.98
CA HIS A 146 6.26 -27.01 -18.15
C HIS A 146 5.99 -25.49 -18.02
N PRO A 147 6.49 -24.82 -16.97
CA PRO A 147 6.28 -23.39 -16.82
C PRO A 147 7.02 -22.60 -17.90
N ASN A 148 6.43 -21.48 -18.33
CA ASN A 148 7.20 -20.46 -19.04
C ASN A 148 8.05 -19.64 -18.05
N ALA A 149 8.98 -18.83 -18.56
CA ALA A 149 9.90 -18.05 -17.72
C ALA A 149 9.20 -17.09 -16.74
N TYR A 150 8.02 -16.57 -17.09
CA TYR A 150 7.23 -15.70 -16.21
C TYR A 150 6.59 -16.52 -15.07
N GLU A 151 5.99 -17.67 -15.39
CA GLU A 151 5.41 -18.60 -14.41
C GLU A 151 6.47 -19.15 -13.45
N GLU A 152 7.65 -19.48 -13.94
CA GLU A 152 8.78 -19.95 -13.12
C GLU A 152 9.19 -18.89 -12.07
N LYS A 153 9.31 -17.62 -12.49
CA LYS A 153 9.61 -16.52 -11.57
C LYS A 153 8.49 -16.31 -10.54
N LEU A 154 7.22 -16.33 -10.95
CA LEU A 154 6.09 -16.26 -10.01
C LEU A 154 6.12 -17.41 -9.00
N TYR A 155 6.36 -18.63 -9.47
CA TYR A 155 6.51 -19.81 -8.61
C TYR A 155 7.58 -19.60 -7.56
N HIS A 156 8.76 -19.09 -7.93
CA HIS A 156 9.83 -18.81 -6.97
C HIS A 156 9.45 -17.74 -5.94
N VAL A 157 8.79 -16.65 -6.35
CA VAL A 157 8.31 -15.61 -5.44
C VAL A 157 7.31 -16.18 -4.43
N PHE A 158 6.30 -16.91 -4.92
CA PHE A 158 5.25 -17.44 -4.07
C PHE A 158 5.74 -18.57 -3.18
N ARG A 159 6.57 -19.47 -3.71
CA ARG A 159 7.20 -20.54 -2.93
C ARG A 159 8.02 -19.98 -1.78
N SER A 160 8.86 -18.98 -2.04
CA SER A 160 9.71 -18.37 -1.00
C SER A 160 8.87 -17.65 0.05
N THR A 161 7.85 -16.91 -0.38
CA THR A 161 6.87 -16.26 0.51
C THR A 161 6.18 -17.25 1.45
N LEU A 162 5.71 -18.38 0.91
CA LEU A 162 5.01 -19.40 1.68
C LEU A 162 5.95 -20.16 2.63
N LEU A 163 7.20 -20.38 2.22
CA LEU A 163 8.22 -20.99 3.08
C LEU A 163 8.59 -20.11 4.28
N ASP A 164 8.75 -18.81 4.06
CA ASP A 164 8.98 -17.84 5.15
C ASP A 164 7.83 -17.86 6.16
N PHE A 165 6.59 -17.80 5.67
CA PHE A 165 5.40 -17.91 6.52
C PHE A 165 5.35 -19.23 7.30
N HIS A 166 5.59 -20.36 6.62
CA HIS A 166 5.61 -21.65 7.27
C HIS A 166 6.68 -21.72 8.36
N ALA A 167 7.88 -21.19 8.12
CA ALA A 167 8.93 -21.14 9.14
C ALA A 167 8.47 -20.33 10.37
N MET A 168 7.85 -19.17 10.17
CA MET A 168 7.31 -18.36 11.27
C MET A 168 6.25 -19.11 12.08
N ILE A 169 5.34 -19.82 11.40
CA ILE A 169 4.24 -20.57 12.03
C ILE A 169 4.72 -21.83 12.74
N PHE A 170 5.63 -22.58 12.12
CA PHE A 170 6.13 -23.86 12.63
C PHE A 170 6.78 -23.72 14.00
N TYR A 171 7.52 -22.62 14.22
CA TYR A 171 8.17 -22.34 15.50
C TYR A 171 7.31 -21.51 16.46
N ALA A 172 6.13 -21.06 16.04
CA ALA A 172 5.25 -20.28 16.89
C ALA A 172 4.39 -21.17 17.81
N ASN A 173 4.17 -20.69 19.03
CA ASN A 173 3.23 -21.34 19.95
C ASN A 173 1.84 -21.43 19.31
N ASN A 174 1.22 -22.60 19.39
CA ASN A 174 -0.09 -22.89 18.79
C ASN A 174 -0.19 -22.62 17.29
N GLN A 175 0.95 -22.63 16.55
CA GLN A 175 0.97 -22.40 15.10
C GLN A 175 0.34 -21.04 14.70
N ALA A 176 0.57 -20.01 15.53
CA ALA A 176 0.03 -18.68 15.33
C ALA A 176 1.05 -17.58 15.64
N ILE A 177 1.19 -16.63 14.71
CA ILE A 177 2.05 -15.46 14.85
C ILE A 177 1.38 -14.43 15.77
N GLU A 178 2.14 -13.87 16.70
CA GLU A 178 1.66 -12.81 17.59
C GLU A 178 1.26 -11.56 16.79
N ARG A 179 0.04 -11.08 17.02
CA ARG A 179 -0.49 -9.86 16.38
C ARG A 179 -0.20 -8.59 17.16
N HIS A 180 0.14 -8.70 18.44
CA HIS A 180 0.52 -7.57 19.28
C HIS A 180 1.98 -7.16 19.04
N VAL A 181 2.29 -6.82 17.79
CA VAL A 181 3.61 -6.39 17.34
C VAL A 181 3.55 -4.95 16.84
N SER A 182 4.70 -4.28 16.84
CA SER A 182 4.79 -2.95 16.25
C SER A 182 4.54 -2.99 14.74
N GLU A 183 4.06 -1.87 14.21
CA GLU A 183 3.86 -1.63 12.78
C GLU A 183 5.12 -1.97 11.96
N ARG A 184 6.29 -1.47 12.37
CA ARG A 184 7.57 -1.76 11.70
C ARG A 184 7.94 -3.25 11.73
N LYS A 185 7.68 -3.96 12.82
CA LYS A 185 7.95 -5.40 12.90
C LYS A 185 7.06 -6.15 11.92
N PHE A 186 5.76 -5.82 11.87
CA PHE A 186 4.83 -6.39 10.91
C PHE A 186 5.22 -6.09 9.46
N LEU A 187 5.60 -4.84 9.15
CA LEU A 187 6.10 -4.45 7.83
C LEU A 187 7.30 -5.30 7.40
N ILE A 188 8.31 -5.43 8.25
CA ILE A 188 9.57 -6.08 7.88
C ILE A 188 9.44 -7.61 7.82
N GLU A 189 8.71 -8.22 8.75
CA GLU A 189 8.65 -9.68 8.88
C GLU A 189 7.60 -10.33 7.97
N LEU A 190 6.48 -9.66 7.68
CA LEU A 190 5.38 -10.29 6.92
C LEU A 190 5.09 -9.59 5.59
N VAL A 191 5.12 -8.26 5.56
CA VAL A 191 4.77 -7.49 4.36
C VAL A 191 5.93 -7.42 3.38
N ALA A 192 7.15 -7.15 3.85
CA ALA A 192 8.31 -6.90 3.01
C ALA A 192 8.83 -8.11 2.22
N PRO A 193 8.86 -9.35 2.76
CA PRO A 193 9.50 -10.48 2.08
C PRO A 193 8.98 -10.75 0.66
N PRO A 194 7.65 -10.78 0.38
CA PRO A 194 7.15 -11.03 -0.97
C PRO A 194 7.64 -10.01 -2.00
N PHE A 195 7.70 -8.73 -1.62
CA PHE A 195 8.21 -7.67 -2.50
C PHE A 195 9.73 -7.75 -2.71
N LYS A 196 10.50 -8.15 -1.68
CA LYS A 196 11.93 -8.44 -1.85
C LYS A 196 12.16 -9.55 -2.87
N TYR A 197 11.37 -10.62 -2.80
CA TYR A 197 11.46 -11.69 -3.79
C TYR A 197 11.07 -11.24 -5.19
N ILE A 198 10.09 -10.35 -5.34
CA ILE A 198 9.75 -9.74 -6.63
C ILE A 198 10.95 -8.98 -7.20
N GLU A 199 11.61 -8.14 -6.41
CA GLU A 199 12.80 -7.41 -6.86
C GLU A 199 13.91 -8.34 -7.36
N HIS A 200 14.17 -9.43 -6.65
CA HIS A 200 15.23 -10.37 -7.03
C HIS A 200 14.84 -11.26 -8.22
N ALA A 201 13.62 -11.76 -8.28
CA ALA A 201 13.18 -12.67 -9.33
C ALA A 201 12.93 -11.96 -10.67
N PHE A 202 12.33 -10.77 -10.63
CA PHE A 202 11.96 -10.03 -11.83
C PHE A 202 13.00 -9.00 -12.23
N GLY A 203 13.68 -8.37 -11.27
CA GLY A 203 14.73 -7.39 -11.56
C GLY A 203 14.23 -6.09 -12.19
N LEU A 204 12.94 -5.76 -12.09
CA LEU A 204 12.33 -4.58 -12.73
C LEU A 204 12.32 -3.35 -11.83
N ALA A 205 12.22 -3.55 -10.51
CA ALA A 205 12.14 -2.49 -9.53
C ALA A 205 13.04 -2.76 -8.34
N THR A 206 13.39 -1.70 -7.61
CA THR A 206 14.06 -1.75 -6.31
C THR A 206 13.14 -1.22 -5.23
N PHE A 207 13.04 -1.97 -4.13
CA PHE A 207 12.26 -1.58 -2.97
C PHE A 207 13.17 -1.02 -1.88
N SER A 208 12.88 0.20 -1.47
CA SER A 208 13.46 0.82 -0.29
C SER A 208 12.48 0.73 0.87
N TRP A 209 12.98 0.33 2.04
CA TRP A 209 12.17 0.09 3.23
C TRP A 209 12.55 1.08 4.34
N VAL A 210 11.56 1.37 5.19
CA VAL A 210 11.59 2.18 6.41
C VAL A 210 11.87 3.67 6.16
N GLU A 211 10.83 4.49 6.33
CA GLU A 211 10.85 5.96 6.35
C GLU A 211 11.67 6.60 5.21
N LYS A 212 11.34 6.23 3.98
CA LYS A 212 12.05 6.70 2.80
C LYS A 212 11.43 7.98 2.27
N ASN A 213 12.29 8.95 1.98
CA ASN A 213 11.88 10.17 1.32
C ASN A 213 11.55 9.87 -0.14
N MET A 214 10.36 10.26 -0.58
CA MET A 214 9.99 10.16 -1.99
C MET A 214 10.86 11.09 -2.83
N LEU A 215 11.40 10.60 -3.94
CA LEU A 215 12.28 11.35 -4.82
C LEU A 215 11.55 12.54 -5.44
N PHE A 216 10.31 12.32 -5.89
CA PHE A 216 9.56 13.33 -6.62
C PHE A 216 9.04 14.49 -5.76
N SER A 217 8.74 14.24 -4.48
CA SER A 217 8.31 15.31 -3.55
C SER A 217 9.30 16.47 -3.51
N LYS A 218 10.60 16.19 -3.65
CA LYS A 218 11.61 17.23 -3.70
C LYS A 218 11.56 18.04 -4.99
N ALA A 219 11.43 17.37 -6.14
CA ALA A 219 11.47 18.01 -7.45
C ALA A 219 10.26 18.95 -7.70
N LEU A 220 9.04 18.56 -7.32
CA LEU A 220 7.87 19.45 -7.44
C LEU A 220 7.98 20.70 -6.60
N HIS A 221 8.37 20.55 -5.34
CA HIS A 221 8.46 21.69 -4.44
C HIS A 221 9.46 22.72 -4.94
N PHE A 222 10.57 22.29 -5.56
CA PHE A 222 11.49 23.20 -6.24
C PHE A 222 10.87 23.92 -7.45
N ALA A 223 9.99 23.26 -8.21
CA ALA A 223 9.36 23.86 -9.38
C ALA A 223 8.25 24.86 -9.02
N ASP A 224 7.48 24.59 -7.95
CA ASP A 224 6.36 25.44 -7.53
C ASP A 224 6.79 26.65 -6.69
N ASP A 225 7.78 26.50 -5.81
CA ASP A 225 8.30 27.60 -4.97
C ASP A 225 9.73 27.31 -4.50
N MET A 226 10.72 27.95 -5.15
CA MET A 226 12.14 27.78 -4.83
C MET A 226 12.52 28.17 -3.39
N ASN A 227 11.67 28.94 -2.70
CA ASN A 227 11.94 29.42 -1.33
C ASN A 227 11.27 28.55 -0.26
N LYS A 228 10.38 27.62 -0.66
CA LYS A 228 9.71 26.74 0.29
C LYS A 228 10.67 25.63 0.73
N PRO A 229 10.83 25.37 2.05
CA PRO A 229 11.58 24.22 2.52
C PRO A 229 11.01 22.95 1.88
N THR A 230 11.87 22.10 1.32
CA THR A 230 11.46 20.83 0.74
C THR A 230 10.92 19.92 1.85
N SER A 231 9.60 19.91 2.04
CA SER A 231 8.94 18.90 2.87
C SER A 231 9.01 17.58 2.12
N SER A 232 9.90 16.68 2.53
CA SER A 232 9.92 15.33 1.99
C SER A 232 8.85 14.50 2.67
N TYR A 233 7.87 14.02 1.89
CA TYR A 233 6.99 12.97 2.35
C TYR A 233 7.82 11.70 2.57
N LYS A 234 7.70 11.15 3.77
CA LYS A 234 8.27 9.86 4.14
C LYS A 234 7.19 8.80 3.99
N VAL A 235 7.55 7.71 3.36
CA VAL A 235 6.73 6.50 3.25
C VAL A 235 7.42 5.32 3.91
N ASP A 236 6.65 4.35 4.37
CA ASP A 236 7.16 3.15 5.02
C ASP A 236 7.95 2.27 4.05
N ALA A 237 7.49 2.16 2.81
CA ALA A 237 8.28 1.61 1.73
C ALA A 237 7.94 2.23 0.38
N PHE A 238 8.89 2.09 -0.54
CA PHE A 238 8.84 2.75 -1.83
C PHE A 238 9.54 1.93 -2.91
N ALA A 239 8.92 1.81 -4.08
CA ALA A 239 9.41 1.06 -5.23
C ALA A 239 9.77 2.00 -6.38
N VAL A 240 11.00 1.85 -6.89
CA VAL A 240 11.55 2.59 -8.04
C VAL A 240 11.82 1.62 -9.18
N VAL A 241 11.40 1.95 -10.40
CA VAL A 241 11.76 1.15 -11.58
C VAL A 241 13.24 1.30 -11.90
N LYS A 242 13.93 0.20 -12.19
CA LYS A 242 15.40 0.21 -12.37
C LYS A 242 15.86 0.88 -13.65
N THR A 243 15.07 0.79 -14.72
CA THR A 243 15.45 1.21 -16.07
C THR A 243 15.34 2.72 -16.29
N ASP A 244 14.31 3.35 -15.73
CA ASP A 244 14.02 4.78 -15.91
C ASP A 244 14.07 5.59 -14.59
N HIS A 245 14.34 4.92 -13.47
CA HIS A 245 14.40 5.51 -12.13
C HIS A 245 13.11 6.22 -11.69
N ARG A 246 11.96 5.88 -12.27
CA ARG A 246 10.68 6.50 -11.88
C ARG A 246 10.12 5.88 -10.61
N ASP A 247 9.40 6.72 -9.88
CA ASP A 247 8.58 6.33 -8.75
C ASP A 247 7.42 5.44 -9.22
N PHE A 248 7.35 4.18 -8.77
CA PHE A 248 6.34 3.21 -9.22
C PHE A 248 5.25 2.94 -8.18
N ALA A 249 5.66 2.69 -6.94
CA ALA A 249 4.72 2.37 -5.88
C ALA A 249 5.15 2.84 -4.51
N THR A 250 4.19 3.25 -3.67
CA THR A 250 4.39 3.45 -2.22
C THR A 250 3.65 2.38 -1.43
N ILE A 251 4.13 2.08 -0.22
CA ILE A 251 3.49 1.19 0.74
C ILE A 251 3.46 1.90 2.07
N GLU A 252 2.27 2.00 2.67
CA GLU A 252 2.04 2.58 3.99
C GLU A 252 1.28 1.62 4.90
N VAL A 253 1.73 1.48 6.14
CA VAL A 253 1.12 0.59 7.14
C VAL A 253 0.49 1.44 8.23
N SER A 254 -0.85 1.47 8.26
CA SER A 254 -1.60 2.27 9.22
C SER A 254 -1.80 1.51 10.53
N GLY A 255 -0.72 1.38 11.32
CA GLY A 255 -0.71 0.73 12.63
C GLY A 255 -0.37 -0.77 12.62
N GLY A 256 -0.22 -1.33 13.82
CA GLY A 256 0.08 -2.75 14.01
C GLY A 256 -1.08 -3.69 13.58
N PRO A 257 -0.82 -4.99 13.41
CA PRO A 257 -1.77 -5.90 12.78
C PRO A 257 -2.92 -6.37 13.68
N LEU A 258 -3.15 -5.74 14.85
CA LEU A 258 -4.19 -6.13 15.81
C LEU A 258 -5.32 -5.11 15.91
N LEU A 259 -4.99 -3.82 16.07
CA LEU A 259 -5.96 -2.76 16.32
C LEU A 259 -5.81 -1.68 15.27
N GLN A 260 -6.95 -1.26 14.72
CA GLN A 260 -6.98 -0.15 13.80
C GLN A 260 -6.91 1.18 14.56
N ASP A 261 -5.86 1.95 14.31
CA ASP A 261 -5.88 3.38 14.64
C ASP A 261 -6.66 4.12 13.55
N ARG A 262 -7.88 4.52 13.88
CA ARG A 262 -8.78 5.15 12.92
C ARG A 262 -8.27 6.51 12.44
N GLN A 263 -7.69 7.31 13.32
CA GLN A 263 -7.22 8.64 12.93
C GLN A 263 -6.02 8.50 12.01
N HIS A 264 -5.05 7.68 12.40
CA HIS A 264 -3.89 7.37 11.57
C HIS A 264 -4.30 6.79 10.20
N THR A 265 -5.23 5.83 10.17
CA THR A 265 -5.74 5.25 8.90
C THR A 265 -6.33 6.30 7.96
N LEU A 266 -7.07 7.27 8.49
CA LEU A 266 -7.68 8.34 7.68
C LEU A 266 -6.63 9.29 7.11
N GLU A 267 -5.66 9.68 7.94
CA GLU A 267 -4.57 10.57 7.54
C GLU A 267 -3.67 9.90 6.49
N ASP A 268 -3.32 8.64 6.69
CA ASP A 268 -2.54 7.85 5.74
C ASP A 268 -3.30 7.64 4.42
N ALA A 269 -4.61 7.35 4.46
CA ALA A 269 -5.39 7.16 3.24
C ALA A 269 -5.40 8.43 2.38
N GLU A 270 -5.56 9.60 2.99
CA GLU A 270 -5.49 10.89 2.29
C GLU A 270 -4.09 11.14 1.73
N LYS A 271 -3.07 10.98 2.58
CA LYS A 271 -1.64 11.14 2.23
C LYS A 271 -1.26 10.26 1.04
N THR A 272 -1.52 8.97 1.12
CA THR A 272 -1.15 7.99 0.11
C THR A 272 -1.78 8.29 -1.26
N LEU A 273 -3.04 8.74 -1.30
CA LEU A 273 -3.70 9.12 -2.55
C LEU A 273 -3.08 10.37 -3.19
N LEU A 274 -2.72 11.37 -2.38
CA LEU A 274 -2.05 12.58 -2.85
C LEU A 274 -0.63 12.29 -3.32
N GLU A 275 0.11 11.43 -2.60
CA GLU A 275 1.46 11.01 -2.96
C GLU A 275 1.50 10.32 -4.32
N GLY A 276 0.61 9.34 -4.54
CA GLY A 276 0.59 8.65 -5.81
C GLY A 276 0.06 9.52 -6.97
N ALA A 277 -0.88 10.44 -6.72
CA ALA A 277 -1.25 11.46 -7.70
C ALA A 277 -0.04 12.34 -8.07
N GLY A 278 0.76 12.73 -7.08
CA GLY A 278 2.03 13.42 -7.26
C GLY A 278 3.00 12.59 -8.12
N MET A 279 3.26 11.34 -7.78
CA MET A 279 4.15 10.46 -8.56
C MET A 279 3.75 10.38 -10.04
N LEU A 280 2.46 10.23 -10.33
CA LEU A 280 1.97 10.19 -11.70
C LEU A 280 2.18 11.53 -12.40
N GLN A 281 1.79 12.65 -11.76
CA GLN A 281 2.02 13.99 -12.29
C GLN A 281 3.50 14.23 -12.62
N GLY A 282 4.40 13.74 -11.78
CA GLY A 282 5.83 13.84 -12.01
C GLY A 282 6.35 13.07 -13.17
N THR A 283 5.83 11.86 -13.34
CA THR A 283 6.14 11.07 -14.52
C THR A 283 5.65 11.79 -15.77
N LEU A 284 4.44 12.34 -15.77
CA LEU A 284 3.87 13.08 -16.90
C LEU A 284 4.66 14.33 -17.27
N GLN A 285 5.21 15.05 -16.28
CA GLN A 285 6.04 16.24 -16.52
C GLN A 285 7.37 15.93 -17.24
N GLN A 286 7.80 14.67 -17.27
CA GLN A 286 8.99 14.26 -18.03
C GLN A 286 8.68 14.00 -19.52
N TYR A 287 7.40 13.87 -19.88
CA TYR A 287 6.95 13.51 -21.23
C TYR A 287 5.92 14.49 -21.79
N LEU A 288 6.07 15.79 -21.50
CA LEU A 288 5.09 16.83 -21.83
C LEU A 288 4.69 16.89 -23.31
N ASP A 289 5.58 16.51 -24.21
CA ASP A 289 5.38 16.57 -25.66
C ASP A 289 5.08 15.18 -26.26
N ALA A 290 4.70 14.20 -25.44
CA ALA A 290 4.19 12.89 -25.88
C ALA A 290 2.65 12.85 -25.92
N SER A 291 2.10 11.75 -26.47
CA SER A 291 0.67 11.54 -26.68
C SER A 291 -0.08 11.39 -25.36
N LEU A 292 -1.18 12.13 -25.19
CA LEU A 292 -2.10 11.94 -24.06
C LEU A 292 -2.73 10.54 -24.06
N GLU A 293 -2.98 9.95 -25.22
CA GLU A 293 -3.58 8.62 -25.32
C GLU A 293 -2.63 7.51 -24.85
N THR A 294 -1.33 7.69 -25.08
CA THR A 294 -0.31 6.81 -24.52
C THR A 294 -0.18 7.06 -23.02
N ALA A 295 -0.20 8.33 -22.60
CA ALA A 295 -0.12 8.72 -21.20
C ALA A 295 -1.29 8.20 -20.34
N LYS A 296 -2.49 8.09 -20.90
CA LYS A 296 -3.66 7.50 -20.22
C LYS A 296 -3.47 6.04 -19.80
N LYS A 297 -2.50 5.34 -20.41
CA LYS A 297 -2.13 3.97 -20.05
C LYS A 297 -1.12 3.92 -18.90
N LEU A 298 -0.54 5.06 -18.51
CA LEU A 298 0.36 5.14 -17.37
C LEU A 298 -0.38 4.88 -16.06
N LYS A 299 0.28 4.14 -15.20
CA LYS A 299 -0.21 3.78 -13.87
C LYS A 299 0.92 3.84 -12.87
N VAL A 300 0.63 4.42 -11.73
CA VAL A 300 1.43 4.27 -10.51
C VAL A 300 0.55 3.64 -9.44
N PHE A 301 1.18 3.07 -8.41
CA PHE A 301 0.48 2.28 -7.42
C PHE A 301 0.69 2.83 -6.03
N THR A 302 -0.30 2.64 -5.19
CA THR A 302 -0.15 2.89 -3.77
C THR A 302 -0.76 1.74 -3.00
N ILE A 303 -0.08 1.31 -1.94
CA ILE A 303 -0.51 0.22 -1.10
C ILE A 303 -0.74 0.77 0.28
N GLN A 304 -1.94 0.56 0.83
CA GLN A 304 -2.21 0.84 2.22
C GLN A 304 -2.57 -0.47 2.93
N ILE A 305 -1.96 -0.67 4.09
CA ILE A 305 -2.20 -1.81 4.95
C ILE A 305 -2.88 -1.31 6.21
N VAL A 306 -4.07 -1.83 6.49
CA VAL A 306 -4.86 -1.47 7.67
C VAL A 306 -5.08 -2.75 8.46
N VAL A 307 -4.53 -2.81 9.68
CA VAL A 307 -4.52 -4.03 10.49
C VAL A 307 -3.83 -5.18 9.72
N ASP A 308 -4.57 -6.20 9.28
CA ASP A 308 -4.05 -7.37 8.57
C ASP A 308 -4.35 -7.31 7.06
N ARG A 309 -5.04 -6.27 6.59
CA ARG A 309 -5.52 -6.20 5.21
C ARG A 309 -4.64 -5.29 4.39
N ILE A 310 -4.10 -5.83 3.30
CA ILE A 310 -3.39 -5.10 2.26
C ILE A 310 -4.36 -4.70 1.15
N VAL A 311 -4.28 -3.44 0.71
CA VAL A 311 -5.09 -2.90 -0.38
C VAL A 311 -4.18 -2.22 -1.40
N LEU A 312 -4.24 -2.69 -2.64
CA LEU A 312 -3.54 -2.10 -3.79
C LEU A 312 -4.49 -1.15 -4.52
N ILE A 313 -4.04 0.08 -4.69
CA ILE A 313 -4.75 1.15 -5.36
C ILE A 313 -3.93 1.55 -6.60
N GLU A 314 -4.61 1.63 -7.73
CA GLU A 314 -4.04 2.08 -9.01
C GLU A 314 -4.39 3.55 -9.23
N ILE A 315 -3.40 4.37 -9.57
CA ILE A 315 -3.58 5.78 -9.90
C ILE A 315 -3.27 6.01 -11.36
N SER A 316 -4.21 6.64 -12.07
CA SER A 316 -4.15 6.90 -13.51
C SER A 316 -4.81 8.23 -13.89
N ILE A 317 -4.57 8.67 -15.13
CA ILE A 317 -5.23 9.86 -15.69
C ILE A 317 -6.73 9.63 -15.77
N HIS A 318 -7.47 10.65 -15.35
CA HIS A 318 -8.91 10.79 -15.56
C HIS A 318 -9.18 12.08 -16.36
N THR A 319 -10.44 12.42 -16.63
CA THR A 319 -10.84 13.45 -17.60
C THR A 319 -10.06 14.77 -17.47
N LEU A 320 -10.01 15.37 -16.27
CA LEU A 320 -9.32 16.65 -15.99
C LEU A 320 -8.41 16.57 -14.74
N ASN A 321 -8.22 15.38 -14.21
CA ASN A 321 -7.52 15.12 -12.96
C ASN A 321 -7.02 13.66 -12.95
N PHE A 322 -6.77 13.11 -11.76
CA PHE A 322 -6.45 11.70 -11.60
C PHE A 322 -7.62 10.93 -10.99
N LYS A 323 -7.58 9.60 -11.10
CA LYS A 323 -8.42 8.70 -10.32
C LYS A 323 -7.56 7.68 -9.61
N ALA A 324 -8.01 7.23 -8.45
CA ALA A 324 -7.33 6.23 -7.65
C ALA A 324 -8.27 5.07 -7.34
N VAL A 325 -8.12 3.95 -8.04
CA VAL A 325 -9.06 2.82 -8.01
C VAL A 325 -8.52 1.68 -7.16
N GLU A 326 -9.31 1.18 -6.21
CA GLU A 326 -8.99 -0.04 -5.48
C GLU A 326 -9.07 -1.27 -6.41
N VAL A 327 -7.90 -1.82 -6.78
CA VAL A 327 -7.82 -2.90 -7.78
C VAL A 327 -7.70 -4.29 -7.16
N ARG A 328 -7.01 -4.45 -6.04
CA ARG A 328 -6.81 -5.74 -5.36
C ARG A 328 -6.77 -5.55 -3.84
N SER A 329 -7.27 -6.52 -3.09
CA SER A 329 -7.14 -6.53 -1.62
C SER A 329 -6.99 -7.95 -1.07
N GLY A 330 -6.13 -8.17 -0.10
CA GLY A 330 -5.94 -9.47 0.56
C GLY A 330 -5.74 -9.33 2.06
N ARG A 331 -5.75 -10.44 2.80
CA ARG A 331 -5.43 -10.44 4.23
C ARG A 331 -4.16 -11.24 4.47
N TRP A 332 -3.31 -10.73 5.35
CA TRP A 332 -2.16 -11.47 5.83
C TRP A 332 -2.63 -12.54 6.82
N PRO A 333 -2.24 -13.81 6.62
CA PRO A 333 -2.53 -14.86 7.58
C PRO A 333 -1.61 -14.74 8.80
N PHE A 334 -2.16 -15.05 9.97
CA PHE A 334 -1.43 -15.10 11.24
C PHE A 334 -1.49 -16.48 11.91
N SER A 335 -2.13 -17.46 11.27
CA SER A 335 -2.19 -18.84 11.74
C SER A 335 -2.23 -19.80 10.55
N TRP A 336 -1.86 -21.07 10.77
CA TRP A 336 -1.98 -22.09 9.73
C TRP A 336 -3.40 -22.21 9.18
N ASN A 337 -4.42 -22.12 10.06
CA ASN A 337 -5.83 -22.17 9.68
C ASN A 337 -6.26 -21.07 8.69
N SER A 338 -5.49 -19.98 8.61
CA SER A 338 -5.73 -18.87 7.70
C SER A 338 -4.84 -18.90 6.44
N VAL A 339 -4.00 -19.93 6.24
CA VAL A 339 -3.02 -19.98 5.14
C VAL A 339 -3.65 -19.76 3.76
N GLY A 340 -4.90 -20.16 3.56
CA GLY A 340 -5.67 -19.92 2.33
C GLY A 340 -5.80 -18.45 1.92
N GLU A 341 -5.67 -17.50 2.85
CA GLU A 341 -5.67 -16.05 2.57
C GLU A 341 -4.53 -15.64 1.61
N TYR A 342 -3.45 -16.43 1.54
CA TYR A 342 -2.39 -16.22 0.55
C TYR A 342 -2.86 -16.29 -0.90
N MET A 343 -4.01 -16.92 -1.18
CA MET A 343 -4.56 -16.92 -2.54
C MET A 343 -4.77 -15.50 -3.08
N TYR A 344 -5.36 -14.61 -2.25
CA TYR A 344 -5.57 -13.22 -2.65
C TYR A 344 -4.33 -12.34 -2.52
N ILE A 345 -3.39 -12.69 -1.63
CA ILE A 345 -2.07 -12.04 -1.59
C ILE A 345 -1.31 -12.33 -2.89
N CYS A 346 -1.24 -13.60 -3.32
CA CYS A 346 -0.58 -13.99 -4.56
C CYS A 346 -1.24 -13.36 -5.79
N GLU A 347 -2.57 -13.29 -5.86
CA GLU A 347 -3.29 -12.58 -6.94
C GLU A 347 -2.94 -11.08 -6.97
N LEU A 348 -2.84 -10.42 -5.80
CA LEU A 348 -2.41 -9.03 -5.70
C LEU A 348 -0.99 -8.84 -6.21
N LEU A 349 -0.06 -9.69 -5.77
CA LEU A 349 1.35 -9.64 -6.19
C LEU A 349 1.50 -9.93 -7.69
N ALA A 350 0.77 -10.92 -8.23
CA ALA A 350 0.78 -11.21 -9.66
C ALA A 350 0.26 -10.04 -10.49
N TYR A 351 -0.81 -9.37 -10.04
CA TYR A 351 -1.31 -8.15 -10.68
C TYR A 351 -0.24 -7.06 -10.67
N PHE A 352 0.38 -6.81 -9.51
CA PHE A 352 1.42 -5.80 -9.35
C PHE A 352 2.62 -6.06 -10.29
N ILE A 353 3.11 -7.30 -10.37
CA ILE A 353 4.23 -7.70 -11.25
C ILE A 353 3.85 -7.55 -12.72
N LYS A 354 2.64 -7.95 -13.10
CA LYS A 354 2.16 -7.75 -14.47
C LYS A 354 2.15 -6.25 -14.82
N GLN A 355 1.69 -5.40 -13.90
CA GLN A 355 1.70 -3.96 -14.13
C GLN A 355 3.12 -3.38 -14.19
N LEU A 356 4.12 -3.92 -13.47
CA LEU A 356 5.52 -3.51 -13.67
C LEU A 356 5.94 -3.69 -15.14
N HIS A 357 5.70 -4.87 -15.71
CA HIS A 357 6.02 -5.16 -17.11
C HIS A 357 5.21 -4.31 -18.10
N ASP A 358 3.88 -4.25 -17.93
CA ASP A 358 3.01 -3.49 -18.83
C ASP A 358 3.45 -2.01 -18.90
N GLN A 359 3.92 -1.45 -17.78
CA GLN A 359 4.34 -0.05 -17.70
C GLN A 359 5.72 0.22 -18.33
N GLU A 360 6.61 -0.78 -18.49
CA GLU A 360 7.87 -0.60 -19.24
C GLU A 360 7.60 -0.25 -20.71
N GLU A 361 6.66 -0.95 -21.34
CA GLU A 361 6.30 -0.69 -22.73
C GLU A 361 5.60 0.66 -22.89
N VAL A 362 4.72 1.05 -21.96
CA VAL A 362 4.07 2.38 -21.99
C VAL A 362 5.10 3.50 -21.91
N VAL A 363 6.06 3.41 -20.98
CA VAL A 363 7.10 4.43 -20.82
C VAL A 363 8.03 4.47 -22.03
N LYS A 364 8.36 3.32 -22.62
CA LYS A 364 9.15 3.26 -23.86
C LYS A 364 8.42 3.96 -25.00
N SER A 365 7.11 3.76 -25.16
CA SER A 365 6.31 4.49 -26.14
C SER A 365 6.33 6.00 -25.89
N LEU A 366 6.10 6.45 -24.65
CA LEU A 366 6.17 7.87 -24.30
C LEU A 366 7.53 8.49 -24.58
N ALA A 367 8.61 7.76 -24.27
CA ALA A 367 9.97 8.22 -24.52
C ALA A 367 10.26 8.36 -26.02
N ASN A 368 9.71 7.48 -26.86
CA ASN A 368 9.84 7.57 -28.32
C ASN A 368 9.03 8.73 -28.89
N GLU A 369 7.79 8.92 -28.43
CA GLU A 369 6.92 10.04 -28.82
C GLU A 369 7.54 11.39 -28.42
N GLN A 370 7.98 11.54 -27.17
CA GLN A 370 8.63 12.76 -26.65
C GLN A 370 9.88 13.16 -27.45
N ARG A 371 10.60 12.18 -28.01
CA ARG A 371 11.83 12.40 -28.80
C ARG A 371 11.56 12.54 -30.30
N GLY A 372 10.30 12.47 -30.74
CA GLY A 372 9.93 12.50 -32.16
C GLY A 372 10.34 11.25 -32.94
N VAL A 373 10.67 10.15 -32.26
CA VAL A 373 10.96 8.84 -32.88
C VAL A 373 9.66 8.20 -33.38
N SER A 374 8.55 8.47 -32.70
CA SER A 374 7.21 8.00 -33.07
C SER A 374 6.28 9.19 -33.24
N GLU A 375 5.61 9.25 -34.38
CA GLU A 375 4.61 10.29 -34.67
C GLU A 375 3.27 9.95 -34.00
N PHE A 376 2.55 11.01 -33.60
CA PHE A 376 1.20 10.91 -33.08
C PHE A 376 0.42 12.19 -33.44
N THR A 377 -0.91 12.08 -33.53
CA THR A 377 -1.80 13.18 -33.97
C THR A 377 -2.75 13.66 -32.87
N THR A 378 -2.61 13.09 -31.67
CA THR A 378 -3.46 13.35 -30.51
C THR A 378 -2.97 14.55 -29.71
N THR A 379 -3.81 15.02 -28.79
CA THR A 379 -3.46 16.06 -27.80
C THR A 379 -2.22 15.64 -27.01
N THR A 380 -1.32 16.58 -26.74
CA THR A 380 -0.14 16.32 -25.91
C THR A 380 -0.46 16.36 -24.42
N ILE A 381 0.40 15.74 -23.61
CA ILE A 381 0.32 15.85 -22.13
C ILE A 381 0.35 17.33 -21.70
N ARG A 382 1.20 18.16 -22.31
CA ARG A 382 1.32 19.60 -22.02
C ARG A 382 0.01 20.35 -22.24
N GLN A 383 -0.69 20.05 -23.34
CA GLN A 383 -1.97 20.68 -23.65
C GLN A 383 -3.03 20.30 -22.61
N TRP A 384 -3.09 19.02 -22.23
CA TRP A 384 -4.01 18.54 -21.20
C TRP A 384 -3.76 19.16 -19.82
N LEU A 385 -2.49 19.25 -19.38
CA LEU A 385 -2.16 19.90 -18.11
C LEU A 385 -2.59 21.37 -18.10
N LYS A 386 -2.44 22.09 -19.22
CA LYS A 386 -2.90 23.49 -19.33
C LYS A 386 -4.42 23.62 -19.26
N SER A 387 -5.19 22.74 -19.91
CA SER A 387 -6.65 22.76 -19.81
C SER A 387 -7.13 22.42 -18.40
N ALA A 388 -6.51 21.42 -17.77
CA ALA A 388 -6.84 21.00 -16.40
C ALA A 388 -6.61 22.11 -15.37
N VAL A 389 -5.62 22.99 -15.57
CA VAL A 389 -5.40 24.16 -14.70
C VAL A 389 -6.43 25.26 -14.95
N LYS A 390 -6.76 25.52 -16.21
CA LYS A 390 -7.70 26.59 -16.59
C LYS A 390 -9.12 26.33 -16.05
N ASP A 391 -9.55 25.08 -15.98
CA ASP A 391 -10.88 24.71 -15.47
C ASP A 391 -10.96 24.68 -13.93
N ARG A 392 -9.83 24.82 -13.22
CA ARG A 392 -9.75 24.85 -11.75
C ARG A 392 -9.67 26.27 -11.17
N LEU A 393 -9.34 27.26 -12.01
CA LEU A 393 -9.34 28.70 -11.69
C LEU A 393 -10.67 29.32 -12.11
#